data_AF-A0A821GWT4-F1
#
_entry.id   AF-A0A821GWT4-F1
#
_cell.length_a   1.000
_cell.length_b   1.000
_cell.length_c   1.000
_cell.angle_alpha   90.00
_cell.angle_beta   90.00
_cell.angle_gamma   90.00
#
_symmetry.space_group_name_H-M   'P 1'
#
loop_
_entity.id
_entity.type
_entity.pdbx_description
1 polymer ?
#
loop_
_entity_poly.entity_id
_entity_poly.type
_entity_poly.pdbx_seq_one_letter_code
_entity_poly.pdbx_strand_id
1 'polypeptide(L)'
;MFCFDSEAFRYLVAIQNSIEFDPKERNEFEQSWSRLVIESKRFRDYLCNQKSYHKNVEWQSNKDAQFQIKNMIRPILETIRNHLRNMIMYKHNSSIKLHATHMKQPTMLCYAYNRHPENYGNIWIMPDHVHHSPNMCTSHEQKSIEYTLNYEFLNQKVDQSMDDLKSQRDDLYEICAKLSYFLMKTSLNSQDDLFLSDINRIISEEEFI
;
A
#
# COMPACT_ATOMS: atom_id res chain seq x y z
N MET A 1 -29.48 8.39 -16.10
CA MET A 1 -29.78 7.22 -15.27
C MET A 1 -29.43 6.00 -16.09
N PHE A 2 -28.46 5.19 -15.65
CA PHE A 2 -28.11 3.92 -16.30
C PHE A 2 -28.91 2.83 -15.59
N CYS A 3 -29.73 2.08 -16.32
CA CYS A 3 -30.58 1.04 -15.73
C CYS A 3 -30.02 -0.32 -16.09
N PHE A 4 -29.48 -1.02 -15.09
CA PHE A 4 -29.04 -2.39 -15.22
C PHE A 4 -30.15 -3.31 -14.74
N ASP A 5 -30.77 -4.02 -15.68
CA ASP A 5 -31.83 -4.96 -15.38
C ASP A 5 -31.24 -6.24 -14.77
N SER A 6 -31.58 -6.54 -13.52
CA SER A 6 -31.16 -7.77 -12.84
C SER A 6 -31.71 -9.03 -13.50
N GLU A 7 -32.79 -8.91 -14.29
CA GLU A 7 -33.40 -10.02 -15.01
C GLU A 7 -32.48 -10.57 -16.12
N ALA A 8 -31.75 -9.69 -16.80
CA ALA A 8 -30.80 -10.07 -17.84
C ALA A 8 -29.63 -10.91 -17.28
N PHE A 9 -29.18 -10.64 -16.05
CA PHE A 9 -28.17 -11.47 -15.38
C PHE A 9 -28.71 -12.82 -14.94
N ARG A 10 -29.95 -12.86 -14.42
CA ARG A 10 -30.62 -14.11 -14.06
C ARG A 10 -30.82 -15.01 -15.28
N TYR A 11 -31.21 -14.44 -16.42
CA TYR A 11 -31.33 -15.15 -17.69
C TYR A 11 -30.00 -15.76 -18.15
N LEU A 12 -28.89 -15.01 -18.06
CA LEU A 12 -27.56 -15.51 -18.42
C LEU A 12 -27.17 -16.74 -17.58
N VAL A 13 -27.38 -16.67 -16.26
CA VAL A 13 -27.09 -17.78 -15.35
C VAL A 13 -27.98 -18.98 -15.67
N ALA A 14 -29.26 -18.76 -15.98
CA ALA A 14 -30.18 -19.83 -16.33
C ALA A 14 -29.81 -20.55 -17.64
N ILE A 15 -29.40 -19.81 -18.68
CA ILE A 15 -28.86 -20.41 -19.92
C ILE A 15 -27.61 -21.25 -19.64
N GLN A 16 -26.68 -20.74 -18.81
CA GLN A 16 -25.47 -21.49 -18.45
C GLN A 16 -25.76 -22.80 -17.73
N ASN A 17 -26.89 -22.85 -16.99
CA ASN A 17 -27.37 -24.06 -16.30
C ASN A 17 -28.34 -24.88 -17.16
N SER A 18 -28.46 -24.60 -18.47
CA SER A 18 -29.33 -25.32 -19.41
C SER A 18 -30.80 -25.36 -18.98
N ILE A 19 -31.27 -24.29 -18.33
CA ILE A 19 -32.69 -24.13 -18.00
C ILE A 19 -33.43 -23.74 -19.27
N GLU A 20 -34.43 -24.53 -19.64
CA GLU A 20 -35.30 -24.25 -20.78
C GLU A 20 -36.36 -23.21 -20.43
N PHE A 21 -36.67 -22.34 -21.39
CA PHE A 21 -37.66 -21.28 -21.27
C PHE A 21 -38.70 -21.42 -22.37
N ASP A 22 -39.94 -21.01 -22.08
CA ASP A 22 -40.94 -20.87 -23.11
C ASP A 22 -40.49 -19.83 -24.16
N PRO A 23 -40.81 -20.01 -25.46
CA PRO A 23 -40.40 -19.06 -26.50
C PRO A 23 -40.79 -17.61 -26.23
N LYS A 24 -41.90 -17.37 -25.51
CA LYS A 24 -42.32 -16.01 -25.14
C LYS A 24 -41.40 -15.40 -24.08
N GLU A 25 -41.12 -16.14 -23.01
CA GLU A 25 -40.21 -15.71 -21.93
C GLU A 25 -38.80 -15.47 -22.45
N ARG A 26 -38.33 -16.38 -23.32
CA ARG A 26 -37.03 -16.25 -23.99
C ARG A 26 -36.90 -14.93 -24.75
N ASN A 27 -37.91 -14.55 -25.52
CA ASN A 27 -37.90 -13.29 -26.26
C ASN A 27 -37.88 -12.07 -25.33
N GLU A 28 -38.62 -12.11 -24.22
CA GLU A 28 -38.61 -11.05 -23.22
C GLU A 28 -37.22 -10.89 -22.58
N PHE A 29 -36.58 -12.00 -22.21
CA PHE A 29 -35.23 -11.97 -21.64
C PHE A 29 -34.15 -11.54 -22.64
N GLU A 30 -34.23 -11.96 -23.90
CA GLU A 30 -33.31 -11.53 -24.96
C GLU A 30 -33.42 -10.01 -25.24
N GLN A 31 -34.64 -9.45 -25.14
CA GLN A 31 -34.84 -8.00 -25.22
C GLN A 31 -34.26 -7.26 -24.01
N SER A 32 -34.47 -7.76 -22.80
CA SER A 32 -33.85 -7.20 -21.58
C SER A 32 -32.32 -7.27 -21.64
N TRP A 33 -31.76 -8.38 -22.13
CA TRP A 33 -30.32 -8.54 -22.33
C TRP A 33 -29.77 -7.52 -23.33
N SER A 34 -30.45 -7.35 -24.46
CA SER A 34 -30.05 -6.38 -25.49
C SER A 34 -30.00 -4.96 -24.93
N ARG A 35 -30.99 -4.57 -24.12
CA ARG A 35 -31.00 -3.26 -23.43
C ARG A 35 -29.85 -3.14 -22.43
N LEU A 36 -29.60 -4.19 -21.63
CA LEU A 36 -28.49 -4.21 -20.67
C LEU A 36 -27.13 -4.00 -21.37
N VAL A 37 -26.89 -4.67 -22.50
CA VAL A 37 -25.65 -4.53 -23.27
C VAL A 37 -25.48 -3.11 -23.79
N ILE A 38 -26.55 -2.49 -24.29
CA ILE A 38 -26.52 -1.10 -24.75
C ILE A 38 -26.21 -0.14 -23.60
N GLU A 39 -26.91 -0.26 -22.48
CA GLU A 39 -26.68 0.62 -21.31
C GLU A 39 -25.29 0.41 -20.70
N SER A 40 -24.78 -0.83 -20.70
CA SER A 40 -23.42 -1.13 -20.23
C SER A 40 -22.35 -0.50 -21.13
N LYS A 41 -22.55 -0.53 -22.46
CA LYS A 41 -21.66 0.17 -23.41
C LYS A 41 -21.72 1.67 -23.20
N ARG A 42 -22.93 2.25 -23.09
CA ARG A 42 -23.11 3.69 -22.80
C ARG A 42 -22.45 4.10 -21.49
N PHE A 43 -22.57 3.28 -20.45
CA PHE A 43 -21.93 3.53 -19.16
C PHE A 43 -20.40 3.48 -19.27
N ARG A 44 -19.85 2.43 -19.88
CA ARG A 44 -18.40 2.33 -20.12
C ARG A 44 -17.88 3.52 -20.92
N ASP A 45 -18.55 3.86 -22.03
CA ASP A 45 -18.13 4.97 -22.88
C ASP A 45 -18.23 6.30 -22.15
N TYR A 46 -19.24 6.47 -21.28
CA TYR A 46 -19.31 7.61 -20.36
C TYR A 46 -18.12 7.65 -19.39
N LEU A 47 -17.75 6.53 -18.78
CA LEU A 47 -16.58 6.45 -17.88
C LEU A 47 -15.27 6.76 -18.62
N CYS A 48 -15.09 6.24 -19.83
CA CYS A 48 -13.89 6.47 -20.65
C CYS A 48 -13.77 7.92 -21.13
N ASN A 49 -14.90 8.61 -21.35
CA ASN A 49 -14.93 9.98 -21.84
C ASN A 49 -15.00 11.04 -20.72
N GLN A 50 -15.06 10.62 -19.45
CA GLN A 50 -14.92 11.52 -18.32
C GLN A 50 -13.48 12.07 -18.27
N LYS A 51 -13.31 13.34 -18.63
CA LYS A 51 -12.05 14.07 -18.45
C LYS A 51 -11.81 14.25 -16.96
N SER A 52 -10.81 13.54 -16.42
CA SER A 52 -10.38 13.61 -15.02
C SER A 52 -11.52 13.32 -14.04
N TYR A 53 -11.42 12.20 -13.32
CA TYR A 53 -12.14 12.07 -12.06
C TYR A 53 -11.66 13.18 -11.12
N HIS A 54 -12.28 14.35 -11.17
CA HIS A 54 -12.34 15.23 -10.02
C HIS A 54 -13.17 14.49 -8.99
N LYS A 55 -12.51 13.62 -8.21
CA LYS A 55 -13.03 13.16 -6.93
C LYS A 55 -13.38 14.44 -6.18
N ASN A 56 -14.67 14.77 -6.10
CA ASN A 56 -15.12 15.77 -5.16
C ASN A 56 -14.57 15.34 -3.79
N VAL A 57 -13.73 16.21 -3.22
CA VAL A 57 -12.93 15.99 -2.01
C VAL A 57 -13.79 15.56 -0.80
N GLU A 58 -15.11 15.72 -0.90
CA GLU A 58 -16.08 15.57 0.18
C GLU A 58 -16.41 14.12 0.58
N TRP A 59 -16.03 13.10 -0.21
CA TRP A 59 -16.30 11.70 0.14
C TRP A 59 -15.01 10.87 0.17
N GLN A 60 -14.14 11.15 1.15
CA GLN A 60 -13.12 10.18 1.53
C GLN A 60 -13.81 9.10 2.38
N SER A 61 -14.12 7.96 1.77
CA SER A 61 -14.67 6.83 2.50
C SER A 61 -13.67 6.34 3.56
N ASN A 62 -14.12 5.65 4.61
CA ASN A 62 -13.21 4.96 5.53
C ASN A 62 -12.22 4.05 4.79
N LYS A 63 -12.62 3.52 3.61
CA LYS A 63 -11.78 2.71 2.75
C LYS A 63 -10.67 3.51 2.06
N ASP A 64 -10.93 4.75 1.66
CA ASP A 64 -9.90 5.65 1.13
C ASP A 64 -8.88 6.00 2.23
N ALA A 65 -9.36 6.32 3.44
CA ALA A 65 -8.48 6.58 4.59
C ALA A 65 -7.63 5.35 4.91
N GLN A 66 -8.21 4.14 4.93
CA GLN A 66 -7.46 2.89 5.10
C GLN A 66 -6.37 2.72 4.04
N PHE A 67 -6.66 2.99 2.77
CA PHE A 67 -5.67 2.90 1.70
C PHE A 67 -4.53 3.90 1.88
N GLN A 68 -4.85 5.15 2.21
CA GLN A 68 -3.84 6.18 2.48
C GLN A 68 -2.96 5.80 3.68
N ILE A 69 -3.57 5.35 4.77
CA ILE A 69 -2.84 4.91 5.96
C ILE A 69 -1.90 3.76 5.61
N LYS A 70 -2.38 2.73 4.90
CA LYS A 70 -1.56 1.59 4.45
C LYS A 70 -0.31 2.04 3.67
N ASN A 71 -0.44 3.05 2.82
CA ASN A 71 0.69 3.58 2.05
C ASN A 71 1.64 4.43 2.90
N MET A 72 1.18 4.99 4.01
CA MET A 72 1.99 5.79 4.95
C MET A 72 2.72 4.95 6.00
N ILE A 73 2.34 3.68 6.24
CA ILE A 73 2.97 2.82 7.26
C ILE A 73 4.50 2.76 7.07
N ARG A 74 4.95 2.36 5.88
CA ARG A 74 6.40 2.24 5.59
C ARG A 74 7.13 3.58 5.72
N PRO A 75 6.69 4.70 5.11
CA PRO A 75 7.31 6.01 5.32
C PRO A 75 7.44 6.43 6.78
N ILE A 76 6.38 6.25 7.58
CA ILE A 76 6.40 6.65 9.00
C ILE A 76 7.41 5.80 9.78
N LEU A 77 7.36 4.47 9.61
CA LEU A 77 8.24 3.57 10.33
C LEU A 77 9.72 3.73 9.94
N GLU A 78 10.02 3.97 8.66
CA GLU A 78 11.39 4.22 8.20
C GLU A 78 11.90 5.59 8.66
N THR A 79 11.01 6.57 8.86
CA THR A 79 11.35 7.85 9.49
C THR A 79 11.71 7.65 10.95
N ILE A 80 10.86 6.96 11.73
CA ILE A 80 11.15 6.60 13.12
C ILE A 80 12.50 5.88 13.22
N ARG A 81 12.72 4.90 12.35
CA ARG A 81 13.97 4.13 12.27
C ARG A 81 15.18 5.03 12.01
N ASN A 82 15.07 5.96 11.07
CA ASN A 82 16.13 6.92 10.76
C ASN A 82 16.43 7.87 11.93
N HIS A 83 15.41 8.30 12.68
CA HIS A 83 15.59 9.09 13.90
C HIS A 83 16.37 8.32 14.95
N LEU A 84 15.98 7.06 15.21
CA LEU A 84 16.68 6.19 16.15
C LEU A 84 18.16 5.99 15.78
N ARG A 85 18.45 5.71 14.49
CA ARG A 85 19.82 5.60 13.99
C ARG A 85 20.61 6.89 14.21
N ASN A 86 20.03 8.04 13.87
CA ASN A 86 20.68 9.34 14.10
C ASN A 86 20.90 9.65 15.58
N MET A 87 20.02 9.21 16.49
CA MET A 87 20.27 9.31 17.93
C MET A 87 21.49 8.49 18.39
N ILE A 88 21.71 7.30 17.81
CA ILE A 88 22.90 6.49 18.09
C ILE A 88 24.15 7.20 17.55
N MET A 89 24.10 7.64 16.28
CA MET A 89 25.21 8.27 15.59
C MET A 89 25.58 9.66 16.13
N TYR A 90 24.63 10.36 16.76
CA TYR A 90 24.85 11.66 17.38
C TYR A 90 25.98 11.63 18.42
N LYS A 91 26.15 10.52 19.14
CA LYS A 91 27.23 10.30 20.11
C LYS A 91 28.61 10.30 19.48
N HIS A 92 28.69 9.98 18.19
CA HIS A 92 29.93 9.88 17.42
C HIS A 92 30.18 11.09 16.52
N ASN A 93 29.44 12.19 16.71
CA ASN A 93 29.48 13.38 15.84
C ASN A 93 29.23 13.05 14.35
N SER A 94 28.42 12.02 14.09
CA SER A 94 28.05 11.56 12.76
C SER A 94 26.55 11.51 12.59
N SER A 95 26.09 11.41 11.36
CA SER A 95 24.67 11.24 11.02
C SER A 95 24.51 10.41 9.77
N ILE A 96 23.27 10.01 9.51
CA ILE A 96 22.87 9.34 8.28
C ILE A 96 21.65 10.04 7.69
N LYS A 97 21.73 10.32 6.39
CA LYS A 97 20.61 10.82 5.61
C LYS A 97 19.93 9.68 4.88
N LEU A 98 18.61 9.68 4.94
CA LEU A 98 17.74 8.77 4.23
C LEU A 98 17.17 9.46 2.99
N HIS A 99 17.37 8.86 1.83
CA HIS A 99 16.88 9.35 0.55
C HIS A 99 15.90 8.36 -0.06
N ALA A 100 14.70 8.82 -0.40
CA ALA A 100 13.74 8.01 -1.14
C ALA A 100 13.90 8.25 -2.65
N THR A 101 14.08 7.17 -3.42
CA THR A 101 14.18 7.21 -4.88
C THR A 101 12.94 6.58 -5.50
N HIS A 102 12.16 7.37 -6.24
CA HIS A 102 10.95 6.90 -6.89
C HIS A 102 11.27 5.91 -8.03
N MET A 103 10.52 4.81 -8.07
CA MET A 103 10.68 3.75 -9.07
C MET A 103 9.80 4.05 -10.28
N LYS A 104 10.37 3.99 -11.50
CA LYS A 104 9.63 4.25 -12.74
C LYS A 104 8.63 3.15 -13.09
N GLN A 105 8.77 1.97 -12.50
CA GLN A 105 7.96 0.79 -12.78
C GLN A 105 7.56 0.12 -11.47
N PRO A 106 6.39 -0.57 -11.43
CA PRO A 106 5.99 -1.37 -10.28
C PRO A 106 7.10 -2.35 -9.93
N THR A 107 7.54 -2.31 -8.67
CA THR A 107 8.64 -3.12 -8.20
C THR A 107 8.25 -3.78 -6.88
N MET A 108 8.69 -5.02 -6.67
CA MET A 108 8.42 -5.77 -5.46
C MET A 108 9.66 -5.74 -4.56
N LEU A 109 9.47 -5.38 -3.29
CA LEU A 109 10.45 -5.54 -2.23
C LEU A 109 10.36 -6.99 -1.72
N CYS A 110 11.48 -7.72 -1.74
CA CYS A 110 11.56 -9.11 -1.25
C CYS A 110 12.44 -9.15 -0.01
N TYR A 111 11.88 -9.64 1.10
CA TYR A 111 12.56 -9.71 2.39
C TYR A 111 13.32 -11.03 2.61
N ALA A 112 12.90 -12.10 1.92
CA ALA A 112 13.46 -13.45 2.06
C ALA A 112 14.74 -13.71 1.25
N TYR A 113 15.13 -12.79 0.37
CA TYR A 113 16.38 -12.94 -0.39
C TYR A 113 17.59 -12.85 0.56
N ASN A 114 18.71 -13.47 0.22
CA ASN A 114 19.94 -13.45 1.01
C ASN A 114 20.57 -12.04 0.95
N ARG A 115 19.99 -11.11 1.72
CA ARG A 115 20.43 -9.73 1.84
C ARG A 115 21.63 -9.69 2.77
N HIS A 116 22.61 -8.88 2.42
CA HIS A 116 23.79 -8.65 3.24
C HIS A 116 23.73 -7.23 3.80
N PRO A 117 23.97 -7.06 5.11
CA PRO A 117 24.01 -5.73 5.69
C PRO A 117 25.20 -4.95 5.13
N GLU A 118 24.98 -3.67 4.86
CA GLU A 118 25.98 -2.73 4.39
C GLU A 118 26.43 -1.83 5.55
N ASN A 119 27.72 -1.51 5.61
CA ASN A 119 28.26 -0.66 6.68
C ASN A 119 28.11 0.83 6.32
N TYR A 120 27.53 1.60 7.24
CA TYR A 120 27.39 3.05 7.16
C TYR A 120 28.03 3.71 8.39
N GLY A 121 29.37 3.67 8.44
CA GLY A 121 30.14 4.16 9.57
C GLY A 121 30.07 3.19 10.75
N ASN A 122 29.36 3.57 11.81
CA ASN A 122 29.28 2.76 13.03
C ASN A 122 28.00 1.89 13.11
N ILE A 123 27.20 1.84 12.06
CA ILE A 123 25.97 1.05 12.00
C ILE A 123 25.92 0.20 10.74
N TRP A 124 25.26 -0.95 10.84
CA TRP A 124 24.99 -1.84 9.72
C TRP A 124 23.54 -1.70 9.30
N ILE A 125 23.28 -1.60 8.00
CA ILE A 125 21.95 -1.38 7.45
C ILE A 125 21.65 -2.44 6.42
N MET A 126 20.49 -3.08 6.57
CA MET A 126 19.98 -4.00 5.56
C MET A 126 19.38 -3.21 4.38
N PRO A 127 19.95 -3.27 3.16
CA PRO A 127 19.41 -2.53 2.03
C PRO A 127 18.10 -3.13 1.50
N ASP A 128 17.34 -2.32 0.76
CA ASP A 128 16.18 -2.80 0.01
C ASP A 128 16.63 -3.77 -1.09
N HIS A 129 16.01 -4.95 -1.18
CA HIS A 129 16.21 -5.86 -2.31
C HIS A 129 14.96 -5.91 -3.18
N VAL A 130 15.11 -5.50 -4.44
CA VAL A 130 13.97 -5.24 -5.31
C VAL A 130 13.95 -6.12 -6.56
N HIS A 131 12.76 -6.57 -6.95
CA HIS A 131 12.53 -7.37 -8.15
C HIS A 131 11.51 -6.70 -9.07
N HIS A 132 11.80 -6.71 -10.37
CA HIS A 132 10.87 -6.25 -11.41
C HIS A 132 9.84 -7.31 -11.83
N SER A 133 10.02 -8.57 -11.40
CA SER A 133 9.12 -9.67 -11.74
C SER A 133 8.73 -10.46 -10.49
N PRO A 134 7.43 -10.71 -10.24
CA PRO A 134 6.96 -11.45 -9.09
C PRO A 134 7.43 -12.92 -9.07
N ASN A 135 7.82 -13.47 -10.23
CA ASN A 135 8.25 -14.87 -10.36
C ASN A 135 9.68 -15.15 -9.83
N MET A 136 10.41 -14.12 -9.40
CA MET A 136 11.82 -14.25 -8.97
C MET A 136 12.01 -14.60 -7.49
N CYS A 137 10.94 -14.53 -6.67
CA CYS A 137 11.02 -14.75 -5.23
C CYS A 137 9.78 -15.60 -4.84
N THR A 138 10.00 -16.83 -4.34
CA THR A 138 8.95 -17.81 -4.02
C THR A 138 8.31 -17.61 -2.64
N SER A 139 8.81 -16.66 -1.85
CA SER A 139 8.32 -16.40 -0.50
C SER A 139 7.09 -15.49 -0.49
N HIS A 140 6.20 -15.72 0.47
CA HIS A 140 4.99 -14.92 0.70
C HIS A 140 5.24 -13.47 1.17
N GLU A 141 6.49 -13.08 1.41
CA GLU A 141 6.87 -11.76 1.96
C GLU A 141 7.29 -10.76 0.86
N GLN A 142 6.41 -10.54 -0.11
CA GLN A 142 6.62 -9.51 -1.13
C GLN A 142 5.70 -8.32 -0.92
N LYS A 143 6.26 -7.10 -1.01
CA LYS A 143 5.48 -5.85 -0.92
C LYS A 143 5.69 -5.00 -2.18
N SER A 144 4.60 -4.60 -2.83
CA SER A 144 4.69 -3.63 -3.92
C SER A 144 5.14 -2.29 -3.36
N ILE A 145 6.16 -1.69 -3.98
CA ILE A 145 6.74 -0.42 -3.56
C ILE A 145 6.87 0.54 -4.75
N GLU A 146 6.69 1.82 -4.45
CA GLU A 146 6.84 2.92 -5.41
C GLU A 146 8.19 3.63 -5.26
N TYR A 147 8.96 3.30 -4.23
CA TYR A 147 10.25 3.91 -3.94
C TYR A 147 11.20 2.93 -3.24
N THR A 148 12.50 3.13 -3.45
CA THR A 148 13.58 2.50 -2.67
C THR A 148 14.23 3.50 -1.73
N LEU A 149 14.83 2.98 -0.67
CA LEU A 149 15.56 3.77 0.32
C LEU A 149 17.05 3.62 0.13
N ASN A 150 17.74 4.76 0.03
CA ASN A 150 19.19 4.85 -0.02
C ASN A 150 19.69 5.64 1.19
N TYR A 151 20.82 5.22 1.73
CA TYR A 151 21.42 5.84 2.90
C TYR A 151 22.72 6.53 2.54
N GLU A 152 22.97 7.69 3.15
CA GLU A 152 24.18 8.47 2.97
C GLU A 152 24.78 8.77 4.35
N PHE A 153 25.99 8.27 4.59
CA PHE A 153 26.73 8.53 5.82
C PHE A 153 27.40 9.91 5.80
N LEU A 154 27.31 10.64 6.90
CA LEU A 154 27.90 11.97 7.05
C LEU A 154 28.77 12.08 8.31
N ASN A 155 29.99 12.60 8.13
CA ASN A 155 30.94 12.94 9.19
C ASN A 155 30.61 14.26 9.90
N GLN A 156 29.33 14.48 10.15
CA GLN A 156 28.83 15.62 10.92
C GLN A 156 27.52 15.24 11.60
N LYS A 157 27.19 15.95 12.67
CA LYS A 157 25.88 15.80 13.32
C LYS A 157 24.77 16.22 12.37
N VAL A 158 23.59 15.66 12.60
CA VAL A 158 22.37 16.21 12.02
C VAL A 158 22.15 17.61 12.60
N ASP A 159 21.57 18.52 11.82
CA ASP A 159 21.33 19.91 12.25
C ASP A 159 20.35 20.00 13.43
N GLN A 160 19.54 18.96 13.62
CA GLN A 160 18.57 18.83 14.72
C GLN A 160 19.26 18.44 16.03
N SER A 161 18.75 18.94 17.15
CA SER A 161 19.23 18.52 18.47
C SER A 161 18.77 17.11 18.82
N MET A 162 19.44 16.49 19.79
CA MET A 162 19.02 15.18 20.33
C MET A 162 17.58 15.22 20.87
N ASP A 163 17.17 16.34 21.46
CA ASP A 163 15.82 16.47 22.03
C ASP A 163 14.78 16.69 20.93
N ASP A 164 15.13 17.36 19.82
CA ASP A 164 14.27 17.46 18.64
C ASP A 164 14.02 16.07 18.03
N LEU A 165 15.07 15.24 17.91
CA LEU A 165 14.94 13.87 17.39
C LEU A 165 14.03 13.02 18.27
N LYS A 166 14.14 13.13 19.60
CA LYS A 166 13.26 12.42 20.54
C LYS A 166 11.81 12.89 20.41
N SER A 167 11.60 14.21 20.38
CA SER A 167 10.26 14.79 20.26
C SER A 167 9.56 14.32 18.98
N GLN A 168 10.25 14.41 17.84
CA GLN A 168 9.68 13.97 16.56
C GLN A 168 9.39 12.47 16.53
N ARG A 169 10.25 11.65 17.12
CA ARG A 169 10.01 10.21 17.25
C ARG A 169 8.76 9.94 18.09
N ASP A 170 8.61 10.63 19.21
CA ASP A 170 7.48 10.44 20.13
C ASP A 170 6.15 10.88 19.49
N ASP A 171 6.16 11.98 18.72
CA ASP A 171 5.02 12.42 17.91
C ASP A 171 4.63 11.34 16.88
N LEU A 172 5.62 10.75 16.20
CA LEU A 172 5.38 9.68 15.23
C LEU A 172 4.85 8.40 15.89
N TYR A 173 5.29 8.05 17.09
CA TYR A 173 4.72 6.94 17.86
C TYR A 173 3.25 7.18 18.20
N GLU A 174 2.89 8.39 18.62
CA GLU A 174 1.50 8.74 18.89
C GLU A 174 0.64 8.67 17.62
N ILE A 175 1.17 9.15 16.49
CA ILE A 175 0.51 9.04 15.18
C ILE A 175 0.30 7.56 14.81
N CYS A 176 1.33 6.72 14.91
CA CYS A 176 1.21 5.27 14.66
C CYS A 176 0.12 4.63 15.51
N ALA A 177 0.06 4.95 16.81
CA ALA A 177 -0.95 4.41 17.72
C ALA A 177 -2.38 4.83 17.31
N LYS A 178 -2.58 6.10 16.96
CA LYS A 178 -3.88 6.62 16.48
C LYS A 178 -4.31 5.96 15.17
N LEU A 179 -3.39 5.82 14.22
CA LEU A 179 -3.67 5.19 12.92
C LEU A 179 -3.96 3.69 13.06
N SER A 180 -3.19 2.98 13.89
CA SER A 180 -3.42 1.56 14.19
C SER A 180 -4.79 1.35 14.83
N TYR A 181 -5.15 2.19 15.81
CA TYR A 181 -6.47 2.14 16.44
C TYR A 181 -7.60 2.39 15.42
N PHE A 182 -7.44 3.38 14.53
CA PHE A 182 -8.41 3.63 13.46
C PHE A 182 -8.57 2.42 12.53
N LEU A 183 -7.46 1.81 12.09
CA LEU A 183 -7.50 0.61 11.24
C LEU A 183 -8.22 -0.55 11.93
N MET A 184 -7.91 -0.78 13.22
CA MET A 184 -8.53 -1.83 14.02
C MET A 184 -10.05 -1.64 14.17
N LYS A 185 -10.52 -0.39 14.28
CA LYS A 185 -11.96 -0.10 14.43
C LYS A 185 -12.74 -0.12 13.13
N THR A 186 -12.07 0.09 12.00
CA THR A 186 -12.72 0.24 10.68
C THR A 186 -12.56 -0.97 9.77
N SER A 187 -11.64 -1.91 10.07
CA SER A 187 -11.53 -3.15 9.33
C SER A 187 -12.67 -4.09 9.76
N LEU A 188 -13.57 -4.42 8.82
CA LEU A 188 -14.66 -5.36 9.08
C LEU A 188 -14.17 -6.80 9.26
N ASN A 189 -12.89 -7.13 8.95
CA ASN A 189 -12.44 -8.51 8.81
C ASN A 189 -10.90 -8.77 8.81
N SER A 190 -10.04 -7.93 9.40
CA SER A 190 -8.59 -8.26 9.45
C SER A 190 -8.02 -8.24 10.86
N GLN A 191 -7.63 -9.42 11.35
CA GLN A 191 -6.85 -9.62 12.58
C GLN A 191 -5.39 -9.18 12.45
N ASP A 192 -4.93 -8.83 11.24
CA ASP A 192 -3.54 -8.48 11.01
C ASP A 192 -3.29 -6.99 11.26
N ASP A 193 -2.58 -6.70 12.35
CA ASP A 193 -2.02 -5.38 12.63
C ASP A 193 -0.85 -5.11 11.67
N LEU A 194 -1.12 -4.28 10.67
CA LEU A 194 -0.17 -3.94 9.60
C LEU A 194 1.03 -3.14 10.11
N PHE A 195 0.87 -2.38 11.20
CA PHE A 195 2.01 -1.69 11.82
C PHE A 195 2.88 -2.70 12.55
N LEU A 196 2.27 -3.63 13.29
CA LEU A 196 3.01 -4.65 14.03
C LEU A 196 3.84 -5.54 13.10
N SER A 197 3.29 -5.97 11.95
CA SER A 197 4.05 -6.77 10.98
C SER A 197 5.28 -6.02 10.44
N ASP A 198 5.11 -4.75 10.05
CA ASP A 198 6.21 -3.94 9.53
C ASP A 198 7.23 -3.56 10.62
N ILE A 199 6.80 -3.39 11.88
CA ILE A 199 7.67 -3.16 13.05
C ILE A 199 8.51 -4.40 13.34
N ASN A 200 7.91 -5.59 13.40
CA ASN A 200 8.64 -6.83 13.67
C ASN A 200 9.72 -7.08 12.62
N ARG A 201 9.43 -6.76 11.35
CA ARG A 201 10.42 -6.76 10.27
C ARG A 201 11.57 -5.77 10.53
N ILE A 202 11.26 -4.53 10.92
CA ILE A 202 12.32 -3.55 11.21
C ILE A 202 13.20 -4.06 12.36
N ILE A 203 12.60 -4.59 13.42
CA ILE A 203 13.34 -5.13 14.57
C ILE A 203 14.30 -6.23 14.12
N SER A 204 13.85 -7.19 13.31
CA SER A 204 14.72 -8.27 12.82
C SER A 204 15.85 -7.76 11.91
N GLU A 205 15.60 -6.71 11.13
CA GLU A 205 16.65 -6.09 10.30
C GLU A 205 17.67 -5.28 11.12
N GLU A 206 17.33 -4.81 12.33
CA GLU A 206 18.23 -4.07 13.22
C GLU A 206 19.02 -4.98 14.19
N GLU A 207 18.82 -6.29 14.18
CA GLU A 207 19.59 -7.24 15.01
C GLU A 207 21.11 -7.21 14.72
N PHE A 208 21.50 -6.60 13.60
CA PHE A 208 22.90 -6.48 13.15
C PHE A 208 23.57 -5.15 13.56
N ILE A 209 22.86 -4.24 14.23
CA ILE A 209 23.39 -2.94 14.70
C ILE A 209 24.20 -3.10 15.99
#